data_AF-A0A0D0Y3N0-F1
#
_entry.id   AF-A0A0D0Y3N0-F1
#
_cell.length_a   1.000
_cell.length_b   1.000
_cell.length_c   1.000
_cell.angle_alpha   90.00
_cell.angle_beta   90.00
_cell.angle_gamma   90.00
#
_symmetry.space_group_name_H-M   'P 1'
#
loop_
_entity.id
_entity.type
_entity.pdbx_description
1 polymer ?
#
loop_
_entity_poly.entity_id
_entity_poly.type
_entity_poly.pdbx_seq_one_letter_code
_entity_poly.pdbx_strand_id
1 'polypeptide(L)' 'MLQYLKDSLRVDIDCLRLEELSMLKGTNKQTLFVFSIHDHEQKIIAACTKKQDLEFVDVAQLQQLFRTVEMDTAPFFD' A
#
# COMPACT_ATOMS: atom_id res chain seq x y z
N MET A 1 5.30 1.35 -12.49
CA MET A 1 4.41 0.99 -11.35
C MET A 1 3.01 1.56 -11.53
N LEU A 2 2.81 2.88 -11.64
CA LEU A 2 1.49 3.48 -11.92
C LEU A 2 0.80 2.93 -13.18
N GLN A 3 1.56 2.79 -14.28
CA GLN A 3 1.07 2.19 -15.52
C GLN A 3 0.61 0.74 -15.32
N TYR A 4 1.27 -0.03 -14.45
CA TYR A 4 0.86 -1.40 -14.12
C TYR A 4 -0.48 -1.40 -13.36
N LEU A 5 -0.66 -0.52 -12.38
CA LEU A 5 -1.93 -0.39 -11.64
C LEU A 5 -3.08 -0.04 -12.58
N LYS A 6 -2.84 0.89 -13.51
CA LYS A 6 -3.81 1.30 -14.52
C LYS A 6 -4.14 0.18 -15.52
N ASP A 7 -3.13 -0.44 -16.11
CA ASP A 7 -3.33 -1.35 -17.24
C ASP A 7 -3.67 -2.78 -16.80
N SER A 8 -3.06 -3.24 -15.71
CA SER A 8 -3.19 -4.63 -15.25
C SER A 8 -4.29 -4.80 -14.21
N LEU A 9 -4.50 -3.81 -13.34
CA LEU A 9 -5.51 -3.87 -12.28
C LEU A 9 -6.76 -3.02 -12.60
N ARG A 10 -6.69 -2.18 -13.63
CA ARG A 10 -7.76 -1.22 -14.00
C ARG A 10 -8.15 -0.31 -12.84
N VAL A 11 -7.16 0.01 -12.01
CA VAL A 11 -7.30 0.94 -10.90
C VAL A 11 -7.22 2.36 -11.44
N ASP A 12 -8.17 3.19 -11.03
CA ASP A 12 -8.09 4.63 -11.29
C ASP A 12 -6.99 5.23 -10.40
N ILE A 13 -5.95 5.75 -11.04
CA ILE A 13 -4.79 6.30 -10.35
C ILE A 13 -5.12 7.58 -9.61
N ASP A 14 -6.19 8.28 -10.01
CA ASP A 14 -6.66 9.50 -9.36
C ASP A 14 -7.33 9.22 -8.00
N CYS A 15 -7.54 7.94 -7.66
CA CYS A 15 -7.99 7.49 -6.34
C CYS A 15 -6.82 7.06 -5.43
N LEU A 16 -5.58 7.14 -5.93
CA LEU A 16 -4.38 6.69 -5.21
C LEU A 16 -3.49 7.87 -4.82
N ARG A 17 -2.99 7.84 -3.59
CA ARG A 17 -2.04 8.82 -3.08
C ARG A 17 -0.70 8.14 -2.86
N LEU A 18 0.36 8.71 -3.44
CA LEU A 18 1.71 8.26 -3.15
C LEU A 18 2.12 8.76 -1.77
N GLU A 19 2.61 7.84 -0.96
CA GLU A 19 3.15 8.12 0.36
C GLU A 19 4.54 7.52 0.50
N GLU A 20 5.36 8.24 1.25
CA GLU A 20 6.73 7.84 1.55
C GLU A 20 6.79 7.39 3.01
N LEU A 21 7.14 6.12 3.21
CA LEU A 21 7.39 5.54 4.52
C LEU A 21 8.89 5.40 4.71
N SER A 22 9.43 6.08 5.71
CA SER A 22 10.82 5.88 6.15
C SER A 22 10.87 4.72 7.14
N MET A 23 11.74 3.75 6.88
CA MET A 23 11.91 2.56 7.70
C MET A 23 13.36 2.47 8.21
N LEU A 24 13.55 2.11 9.48
CA LEU A 24 14.87 1.93 10.08
C LEU A 24 15.15 0.45 10.37
N LYS A 25 16.03 -0.16 9.58
CA LYS A 25 16.51 -1.53 9.81
C LYS A 25 17.92 -1.50 10.40
N GLY A 26 18.01 -1.40 11.72
CA GLY A 26 19.28 -1.18 12.42
C GLY A 26 19.79 0.24 12.16
N THR A 27 20.99 0.39 11.60
CA THR A 27 21.55 1.71 11.20
C THR A 27 21.20 2.13 9.78
N ASN A 28 20.55 1.25 9.01
CA ASN A 28 20.22 1.52 7.61
C ASN A 28 18.81 2.10 7.49
N LYS A 29 18.72 3.29 6.88
CA LYS A 29 17.45 3.89 6.48
C LYS A 29 17.03 3.33 5.12
N GLN A 30 15.83 2.77 5.06
CA GLN A 30 15.17 2.36 3.83
C GLN A 30 13.94 3.23 3.61
N THR A 31 13.71 3.64 2.36
CA THR A 31 12.49 4.37 1.98
C THR A 31 11.59 3.43 1.21
N LEU A 32 10.35 3.30 1.66
CA LEU A 32 9.30 2.55 1.00
C LEU A 32 8.28 3.53 0.42
N PHE A 33 7.98 3.40 -0.87
CA PHE A 33 6.92 4.14 -1.52
C PHE A 33 5.67 3.29 -1.57
N VAL A 34 4.59 3.76 -0.96
CA VAL A 34 3.29 3.07 -0.93
C VAL A 34 2.23 3.92 -1.62
N PHE A 35 1.26 3.27 -2.24
CA PHE A 35 0.06 3.93 -2.73
C PHE A 35 -1.09 3.62 -1.77
N SER A 36 -1.57 4.64 -1.04
CA SER A 36 -2.80 4.53 -0.26
C SER A 36 -3.99 4.83 -1.14
N ILE A 37 -5.15 4.24 -0.83
CA ILE A 37 -6.40 4.56 -1.50
C ILE A 37 -7.04 5.72 -0.74
N HIS A 38 -7.20 6.88 -1.37
CA HIS A 38 -7.74 8.07 -0.71
C HIS A 38 -9.17 8.40 -1.13
N ASP A 39 -9.73 7.66 -2.09
CA ASP A 39 -11.10 7.82 -2.56
C ASP A 39 -11.62 6.52 -3.17
N HIS A 40 -12.94 6.31 -3.16
CA HIS A 40 -13.62 5.20 -3.86
C HIS A 40 -13.05 3.78 -3.57
N GLU A 41 -12.64 3.52 -2.33
CA GLU A 41 -11.98 2.27 -1.89
C GLU A 41 -12.64 0.99 -2.40
N GLN A 42 -13.97 0.88 -2.27
CA GLN A 42 -14.71 -0.31 -2.71
C GLN A 42 -14.57 -0.59 -4.22
N LYS A 43 -14.46 0.45 -5.05
CA LYS A 43 -14.24 0.29 -6.50
C LYS A 43 -12.85 -0.27 -6.78
N ILE A 44 -11.84 0.19 -6.04
CA ILE A 44 -10.46 -0.27 -6.17
C ILE A 44 -10.35 -1.73 -5.72
N ILE A 45 -10.93 -2.09 -4.57
CA ILE A 45 -10.97 -3.46 -4.08
C ILE A 45 -11.67 -4.38 -5.09
N ALA A 46 -12.81 -3.96 -5.64
CA ALA A 46 -13.55 -4.70 -6.67
C ALA A 46 -12.77 -4.86 -7.99
N ALA A 47 -11.88 -3.92 -8.32
CA ALA A 47 -11.01 -4.02 -9.50
C ALA A 47 -9.88 -5.04 -9.27
N CYS A 48 -9.24 -4.98 -8.11
CA CYS A 48 -8.15 -5.87 -7.72
C CYS A 48 -8.60 -7.33 -7.50
N THR A 49 -9.78 -7.54 -6.90
CA THR A 49 -10.33 -8.90 -6.67
C THR A 49 -10.66 -9.66 -7.97
N LYS A 50 -10.75 -8.98 -9.12
CA LYS A 50 -10.91 -9.64 -10.43
C LYS A 50 -9.63 -10.34 -10.90
N LYS A 51 -8.49 -10.04 -10.28
CA LYS A 51 -7.19 -10.66 -10.55
C LYS A 51 -6.95 -11.76 -9.54
N GLN A 52 -6.92 -13.01 -10.02
CA GLN A 52 -6.71 -14.20 -9.18
C GLN A 52 -5.32 -14.25 -8.53
N ASP A 53 -4.35 -13.49 -9.06
CA ASP A 53 -2.98 -13.42 -8.54
C ASP A 53 -2.79 -12.37 -7.44
N LEU A 54 -3.88 -11.73 -6.98
CA LEU A 54 -3.85 -10.74 -5.91
C LEU A 54 -4.53 -11.26 -4.66
N GLU A 55 -3.86 -11.08 -3.53
CA GLU A 55 -4.40 -11.36 -2.20
C GLU A 55 -4.50 -10.06 -1.41
N PHE A 56 -5.65 -9.84 -0.78
CA PHE A 56 -5.83 -8.78 0.19
C PHE A 56 -5.44 -9.32 1.56
N VAL A 57 -4.45 -8.68 2.17
CA VAL A 57 -3.93 -9.05 3.49
C VAL A 57 -4.13 -7.91 4.47
N ASP A 58 -4.46 -8.26 5.71
CA ASP A 58 -4.57 -7.29 6.80
C ASP A 58 -3.17 -6.76 7.15
N VAL A 59 -3.07 -5.47 7.48
CA VAL A 59 -1.80 -4.82 7.87
C VAL A 59 -1.17 -5.52 9.08
N ALA A 60 -1.97 -6.05 10.02
CA ALA A 60 -1.51 -6.84 11.14
C ALA A 60 -0.76 -8.12 10.70
N GLN A 61 -1.17 -8.72 9.58
CA GLN A 61 -0.48 -9.89 9.00
C GLN A 61 0.84 -9.49 8.33
N LEU A 62 0.92 -8.25 7.83
CA LEU A 62 2.15 -7.67 7.28
C LEU A 62 3.15 -7.24 8.37
N GLN A 63 2.76 -7.16 9.64
CA GLN A 63 3.66 -6.79 10.74
C GLN A 63 4.92 -7.66 10.80
N GLN A 64 4.84 -8.95 10.40
CA GLN A 64 6.02 -9.81 10.34
C GLN A 64 7.01 -9.41 9.24
N LEU A 65 6.52 -8.88 8.12
CA LEU A 65 7.35 -8.32 7.04
C LEU A 65 7.94 -6.96 7.43
N PHE A 66 7.26 -6.23 8.32
CA PHE A 66 7.60 -4.88 8.76
C PHE A 66 8.11 -4.80 10.20
N ARG A 67 8.59 -5.90 10.80
CA ARG A 67 9.16 -5.92 12.18
C ARG A 67 10.31 -4.93 12.43
N THR A 68 10.81 -4.27 11.38
CA THR A 68 11.87 -3.25 11.42
C THR A 68 11.41 -1.89 10.88
N VAL A 69 10.11 -1.61 10.94
CA VAL A 69 9.57 -0.32 10.51
C VAL A 69 9.05 0.41 11.74
N GLU A 70 9.80 1.43 12.18
CA GLU A 70 9.20 2.52 12.95
C GLU A 70 8.29 3.27 12.00
N MET A 71 7.03 2.86 11.93
CA MET A 71 6.01 3.61 11.21
C MET A 71 5.62 4.79 12.08
N ASP A 72 5.85 6.01 11.60
CA ASP A 72 5.23 7.20 12.17
C ASP A 72 3.78 7.23 11.67
N THR A 73 2.92 6.42 12.31
CA THR A 73 1.56 6.08 11.85
C THR A 73 0.52 7.17 12.10
N ALA A 74 0.92 8.43 12.11
CA ALA A 74 0.11 9.51 12.70
C ALA A 74 -1.13 9.94 11.87
N PRO A 75 -1.62 9.19 10.87
CA PRO A 75 -3.08 9.11 10.72
C PRO A 75 -3.63 7.73 10.26
N PHE A 76 -2.85 6.65 10.31
CA PHE A 76 -3.29 5.35 9.78
C PHE A 76 -4.07 4.48 10.78
N PHE A 77 -4.05 4.82 12.07
CA PHE A 77 -4.65 4.01 13.14
C PHE A 77 -5.55 4.80 14.10
N ASP A 78 -6.01 5.99 13.71
CA ASP A 78 -7.17 6.63 14.35
C ASP A 78 -8.45 6.32 13.57
#